data_AF-A0AAD8FHP0-F1
#
_entry.id   AF-A0AAD8FHP0-F1
#
_cell.length_a   1.000
_cell.length_b   1.000
_cell.length_c   1.000
_cell.angle_alpha   90.00
_cell.angle_beta   90.00
_cell.angle_gamma   90.00
#
_symmetry.space_group_name_H-M   'P 1'
#
loop_
_entity.id
_entity.type
_entity.pdbx_description
1 polymer ?
#
loop_
_entity_poly.entity_id
_entity_poly.type
_entity_poly.pdbx_seq_one_letter_code
_entity_poly.pdbx_strand_id
1 'polypeptide(L)'
;MRRPVTPMSFCVLVLICWTLTSPPALVMARRHLSQSQSQSQLALWIDEKQVKAIYGMEILIPIIQDGKVSPYLNNAILTDQFIIPAEVDTVNLTWQAGQES
;
A
#
# COMPACT_ATOMS: atom_id res chain seq x y z
N MET A 1 50.61 -26.43 2.36
CA MET A 1 49.51 -26.37 1.37
C MET A 1 48.30 -25.67 1.99
N ARG A 2 48.06 -24.39 1.67
CA ARG A 2 46.87 -23.64 2.10
C ARG A 2 45.89 -23.64 0.92
N ARG A 3 44.68 -24.16 1.12
CA ARG A 3 43.61 -24.13 0.10
C ARG A 3 42.99 -22.71 0.07
N PRO A 4 42.77 -22.12 -1.11
CA PRO A 4 42.05 -20.85 -1.21
C PRO A 4 40.55 -21.09 -1.00
N VAL A 5 39.96 -20.30 -0.11
CA VAL A 5 38.51 -20.23 0.10
C VAL A 5 37.94 -19.28 -0.95
N THR A 6 37.04 -19.78 -1.80
CA THR A 6 36.42 -19.03 -2.91
C THR A 6 35.46 -17.95 -2.42
N PRO A 7 35.43 -16.75 -3.05
CA PRO A 7 34.60 -15.61 -2.64
C PRO A 7 33.10 -15.75 -2.97
N MET A 8 32.67 -16.84 -3.60
CA MET A 8 31.26 -17.04 -4.00
C MET A 8 30.31 -17.33 -2.83
N SER A 9 30.81 -17.64 -1.64
CA SER A 9 29.97 -17.92 -0.46
C SER A 9 29.35 -16.66 0.17
N PHE A 10 29.91 -15.47 -0.11
CA PHE A 10 29.41 -14.23 0.49
C PHE A 10 28.21 -13.65 -0.26
N CYS A 11 28.10 -13.84 -1.58
CA CYS A 11 26.98 -13.30 -2.37
C CYS A 11 25.63 -13.96 -2.04
N VAL A 12 25.63 -15.24 -1.69
CA VAL A 12 24.39 -15.99 -1.42
C VAL A 12 23.75 -15.57 -0.09
N LEU A 13 24.55 -15.23 0.91
CA LEU A 13 24.05 -14.81 2.23
C LEU A 13 23.42 -13.41 2.22
N VAL A 14 23.89 -12.51 1.35
CA VAL A 14 23.30 -11.17 1.21
C VAL A 14 21.92 -11.24 0.56
N LEU A 15 21.70 -12.12 -0.42
CA LEU A 15 20.39 -12.24 -1.09
C LEU A 15 19.30 -12.86 -0.19
N ILE A 16 19.67 -13.75 0.74
CA ILE A 16 18.72 -14.35 1.70
C ILE A 16 18.31 -13.35 2.80
N CYS A 17 19.17 -12.38 3.10
CA CYS A 17 18.91 -11.37 4.13
C CYS A 17 17.84 -10.35 3.71
N TRP A 18 17.63 -10.14 2.41
CA TRP A 18 16.64 -9.18 1.90
C TRP A 18 15.23 -9.76 1.82
N THR A 19 15.06 -11.08 1.91
CA THR A 19 13.73 -11.71 1.96
C THR A 19 13.20 -11.92 3.37
N LEU A 20 14.05 -11.79 4.40
CA LEU A 20 13.70 -12.13 5.78
C LEU A 20 13.33 -10.92 6.65
N THR A 21 13.49 -9.69 6.14
CA THR A 21 13.29 -8.45 6.92
C THR A 21 12.09 -7.61 6.51
N SER A 22 11.16 -8.13 5.70
CA SER A 22 9.84 -7.48 5.61
C SER A 22 9.10 -7.78 6.92
N PRO A 23 8.85 -6.78 7.79
CA PRO A 23 8.19 -7.02 9.07
C PRO A 23 6.80 -7.61 8.79
N PRO A 24 6.44 -8.74 9.42
CA PRO A 24 5.12 -9.37 9.24
C PRO A 24 3.96 -8.43 9.58
N ALA A 25 4.23 -7.36 10.35
CA ALA A 25 3.28 -6.30 10.64
C ALA A 25 2.77 -5.56 9.39
N LEU A 26 3.63 -5.25 8.40
CA LEU A 26 3.19 -4.59 7.15
C LEU A 26 2.35 -5.53 6.29
N VAL A 27 2.73 -6.81 6.23
CA VAL A 27 1.98 -7.82 5.47
C VAL A 27 0.63 -8.13 6.14
N MET A 28 0.59 -8.17 7.47
CA MET A 28 -0.67 -8.34 8.21
C MET A 28 -1.59 -7.11 8.13
N ALA A 29 -1.05 -5.88 8.24
CA ALA A 29 -1.84 -4.66 8.08
C ALA A 29 -2.51 -4.60 6.70
N ARG A 30 -1.77 -4.95 5.64
CA ARG A 30 -2.31 -5.10 4.29
C ARG A 30 -3.46 -6.10 4.22
N ARG A 31 -3.30 -7.28 4.82
CA ARG A 31 -4.35 -8.31 4.81
C ARG A 31 -5.58 -7.91 5.61
N HIS A 32 -5.41 -7.24 6.75
CA HIS A 32 -6.52 -6.90 7.62
C HIS A 32 -7.44 -5.83 7.00
N LEU A 33 -6.89 -4.85 6.27
CA LEU A 33 -7.70 -3.90 5.50
C LEU A 33 -8.42 -4.58 4.32
N SER A 34 -7.75 -5.49 3.60
CA SER A 34 -8.36 -6.18 2.45
C SER A 34 -9.43 -7.21 2.86
N GLN A 35 -9.30 -7.83 4.03
CA GLN A 35 -10.17 -8.94 4.44
C GLN A 35 -11.45 -8.46 5.15
N SER A 36 -11.41 -7.33 5.87
CA SER A 36 -12.64 -6.71 6.44
C SER A 36 -13.56 -6.15 5.37
N GLN A 37 -13.07 -5.89 4.17
CA GLN A 37 -13.86 -5.40 3.03
C GLN A 37 -14.58 -6.53 2.26
N SER A 38 -14.34 -7.81 2.58
CA SER A 38 -14.85 -8.95 1.78
C SER A 38 -16.31 -9.34 2.04
N GLN A 39 -17.05 -8.59 2.84
CA GLN A 39 -18.45 -8.90 3.13
C GLN A 39 -19.33 -7.68 2.86
N SER A 40 -19.96 -7.68 1.67
CA SER A 40 -21.23 -7.03 1.33
C SER A 40 -21.29 -5.59 0.81
N GLN A 41 -20.23 -4.76 0.79
CA GLN A 41 -20.44 -3.32 0.52
C GLN A 41 -19.41 -2.65 -0.40
N LEU A 42 -19.85 -1.60 -1.10
CA LEU A 42 -19.05 -0.77 -2.02
C LEU A 42 -17.85 -0.16 -1.28
N ALA A 43 -16.66 -0.27 -1.87
CA ALA A 43 -15.46 0.40 -1.37
C ALA A 43 -14.67 1.05 -2.53
N LEU A 44 -14.04 2.19 -2.22
CA LEU A 44 -13.25 3.02 -3.15
C LEU A 44 -12.07 3.64 -2.40
N TRP A 45 -10.86 3.56 -2.92
CA TRP A 45 -9.65 4.09 -2.29
C TRP A 45 -8.52 4.41 -3.29
N ILE A 46 -7.51 5.14 -2.83
CA ILE A 46 -6.20 5.25 -3.49
C ILE A 46 -5.23 4.30 -2.80
N ASP A 47 -4.54 3.47 -3.58
CA ASP A 47 -3.62 2.46 -3.07
C ASP A 47 -2.34 3.06 -2.48
N GLU A 48 -1.79 2.41 -1.45
CA GLU A 48 -0.54 2.79 -0.79
C GLU A 48 0.61 3.04 -1.75
N LYS A 49 0.74 2.23 -2.80
CA LYS A 49 1.82 2.36 -3.79
C LYS A 49 1.70 3.65 -4.58
N GLN A 50 0.46 4.07 -4.88
CA GLN A 50 0.24 5.31 -5.60
C GLN A 50 0.47 6.53 -4.70
N VAL A 51 0.02 6.46 -3.44
CA VAL A 51 0.30 7.52 -2.46
C VAL A 51 1.81 7.64 -2.20
N LYS A 52 2.52 6.51 -2.16
CA LYS A 52 3.98 6.48 -2.04
C LYS A 52 4.66 7.12 -3.26
N ALA A 53 4.15 6.88 -4.46
CA ALA A 53 4.70 7.46 -5.68
C ALA A 53 4.52 8.99 -5.74
N ILE A 54 3.39 9.51 -5.24
CA ILE A 54 3.07 10.94 -5.30
C ILE A 54 3.67 11.72 -4.12
N TYR A 55 3.59 11.17 -2.90
CA TYR A 55 3.91 11.91 -1.66
C TYR A 55 5.05 11.28 -0.85
N GLY A 56 5.62 10.15 -1.29
CA GLY A 56 6.72 9.47 -0.60
C GLY A 56 6.30 8.66 0.65
N MET A 57 5.00 8.62 0.96
CA MET A 57 4.44 7.95 2.14
C MET A 57 3.56 6.76 1.74
N GLU A 58 3.71 5.64 2.43
CA GLU A 58 2.98 4.40 2.14
C GLU A 58 1.71 4.32 3.00
N ILE A 59 0.66 5.01 2.57
CA ILE A 59 -0.65 5.05 3.25
C ILE A 59 -1.80 4.77 2.27
N LEU A 60 -2.85 4.10 2.72
CA LEU A 60 -4.10 3.93 1.96
C LEU A 60 -5.03 5.12 2.24
N ILE A 61 -5.61 5.70 1.19
CA ILE A 61 -6.58 6.81 1.32
C ILE A 61 -7.98 6.28 1.00
N PRO A 62 -8.83 5.99 2.01
CA PRO A 62 -10.14 5.41 1.79
C PRO A 62 -11.19 6.48 1.46
N ILE A 63 -11.85 6.41 0.31
CA ILE A 63 -12.86 7.38 -0.12
C ILE A 63 -14.26 6.90 0.24
N ILE A 64 -14.57 5.65 -0.07
CA ILE A 64 -15.82 4.97 0.32
C ILE A 64 -15.44 3.71 1.09
N GLN A 65 -16.02 3.54 2.28
CA GLN A 65 -15.91 2.36 3.12
C GLN A 65 -17.31 1.88 3.47
N ASP A 66 -17.60 0.62 3.18
CA ASP A 66 -18.91 0.01 3.42
C ASP A 66 -20.06 0.88 2.92
N GLY A 67 -19.97 1.29 1.64
CA GLY A 67 -20.97 2.14 0.98
C GLY A 67 -21.09 3.57 1.52
N LYS A 68 -20.26 3.98 2.49
CA LYS A 68 -20.29 5.31 3.10
C LYS A 68 -19.07 6.13 2.69
N VAL A 69 -19.31 7.39 2.38
CA VAL A 69 -18.24 8.36 2.09
C VAL A 69 -17.47 8.66 3.37
N SER A 70 -16.14 8.66 3.28
CA SER A 70 -15.26 8.95 4.42
C SER A 70 -15.52 10.35 5.00
N PRO A 71 -15.70 10.50 6.32
CA PRO A 71 -16.11 11.78 6.94
C PRO A 71 -15.14 12.94 6.67
N TYR A 72 -13.87 12.61 6.48
CA TYR A 72 -12.80 13.57 6.30
C TYR A 72 -12.88 14.31 4.95
N LEU A 73 -13.57 13.75 3.95
CA LEU A 73 -13.75 14.39 2.63
C LEU A 73 -14.62 15.64 2.70
N ASN A 74 -15.43 15.79 3.75
CA ASN A 74 -16.26 16.98 3.99
C ASN A 74 -15.52 18.08 4.78
N ASN A 75 -14.24 17.88 5.11
CA ASN A 75 -13.46 18.84 5.89
C ASN A 75 -12.59 19.71 4.96
N ALA A 76 -12.91 21.00 4.87
CA ALA A 76 -12.20 21.98 4.05
C ALA A 76 -10.70 22.07 4.35
N ILE A 77 -10.27 21.76 5.58
CA ILE A 77 -8.86 21.80 6.00
C ILE A 77 -8.02 20.69 5.33
N LEU A 78 -8.66 19.59 4.92
CA LEU A 78 -7.96 18.44 4.33
C LEU A 78 -7.81 18.56 2.81
N THR A 79 -8.61 19.39 2.16
CA THR A 79 -8.46 19.72 0.73
C THR A 79 -7.07 20.28 0.44
N ASP A 80 -6.51 21.07 1.36
CA ASP A 80 -5.20 21.71 1.18
C ASP A 80 -4.01 20.77 1.46
N GLN A 81 -4.24 19.59 2.05
CA GLN A 81 -3.17 18.62 2.38
C GLN A 81 -2.86 17.65 1.23
N PHE A 82 -3.80 17.41 0.32
CA PHE A 82 -3.67 16.43 -0.75
C PHE A 82 -3.74 17.09 -2.12
N ILE A 83 -2.73 17.89 -2.45
CA ILE A 83 -2.58 18.54 -3.75
C ILE A 83 -1.84 17.60 -4.70
N ILE A 84 -2.45 17.30 -5.85
CA ILE A 84 -1.80 16.53 -6.93
C ILE A 84 -0.72 17.42 -7.56
N PRO A 85 0.58 17.01 -7.51
CA PRO A 85 1.66 17.76 -8.14
C PRO A 85 1.49 17.86 -9.65
N ALA A 86 2.05 18.90 -10.27
CA ALA A 86 1.91 19.14 -11.71
C ALA A 86 2.60 18.06 -12.57
N GLU A 87 3.55 17.31 -12.00
CA GLU A 87 4.25 16.20 -12.65
C GLU A 87 3.43 14.91 -12.70
N VAL A 88 2.27 14.87 -12.04
CA VAL A 88 1.39 13.70 -11.97
C VAL A 88 0.21 13.90 -12.90
N ASP A 89 0.26 13.23 -14.07
CA ASP A 89 -0.80 13.32 -15.08
C ASP A 89 -2.09 12.58 -14.69
N THR A 90 -1.97 11.47 -13.94
CA THR A 90 -3.10 10.59 -13.62
C THR A 90 -3.03 10.02 -12.21
N VAL A 91 -4.20 9.88 -11.57
CA VAL A 91 -4.38 9.17 -10.30
C VAL A 91 -5.32 8.00 -10.52
N ASN A 92 -4.98 6.83 -9.97
CA ASN A 92 -5.80 5.63 -10.08
C ASN A 92 -6.65 5.50 -8.81
N LEU A 93 -7.89 5.11 -9.01
CA LEU A 93 -8.78 4.74 -7.94
C LEU A 93 -9.00 3.24 -8.02
N THR A 94 -8.84 2.57 -6.88
CA THR A 94 -9.19 1.16 -6.75
C THR A 94 -10.57 1.08 -6.12
N TRP A 95 -11.42 0.23 -6.68
CA TRP A 95 -12.77 0.05 -6.19
C TRP A 95 -13.17 -1.41 -6.21
N GLN A 96 -14.13 -1.75 -5.36
CA GLN A 96 -14.82 -3.03 -5.36
C GLN A 96 -16.28 -2.81 -5.01
N ALA A 97 -17.15 -3.64 -5.57
CA ALA A 97 -18.55 -3.75 -5.15
C ALA A 97 -18.75 -5.14 -4.53
N GLY A 98 -19.66 -5.22 -3.55
CA GLY A 98 -20.12 -6.50 -3.02
C GLY A 98 -20.75 -7.34 -4.15
N GLN A 99 -20.80 -8.66 -3.96
CA GLN A 99 -21.54 -9.53 -4.87
C GLN A 99 -23.03 -9.25 -4.76
N GLU A 100 -23.72 -9.24 -5.91
CA GLU A 100 -25.18 -9.26 -5.97
C GLU A 100 -25.67 -10.55 -5.29
N SER A 101 -26.53 -10.39 -4.28
CA SER A 101 -27.11 -11.49 -3.50
C SER A 101 -28.30 -12.13 -4.20
#